data_AF-A0AAD9BEK4-F1
#
_entry.id   AF-A0AAD9BEK4-F1
#
_cell.length_a   1.000
_cell.length_b   1.000
_cell.length_c   1.000
_cell.angle_alpha   90.00
_cell.angle_beta   90.00
_cell.angle_gamma   90.00
#
_symmetry.space_group_name_H-M   'P 1'
#
loop_
_entity.id
_entity.type
_entity.pdbx_description
1 polymer ?
#
loop_
_entity_poly.entity_id
_entity_poly.type
_entity_poly.pdbx_seq_one_letter_code
_entity_poly.pdbx_strand_id
1 'polypeptide(L)'
;MAKVNSTPKKKVQAKLNASGQTMAPPADPTLNAPRKFSGFTATKLCDRNHKDCLLREFRKLCATVAEHNSYNTKTQIIEKFLRKGSAGDKFHGDLFLTVKLLLPGVVKSVYNLNDKQIAKLFSRIFKCNQDDMVRDLEQGDVSETVRMFFEESKSFPAASKSLLTIQEVDASLTRLALLTKEDEQQVELEEISKKCTGNDLKCIIRLIKHDLKMNSGAKHVLDAVDPNAYDAFKASRNLGDVIERVLRNQQDATNGSGPRKLLTVEASLMTPVQPMLAEACKSIEFAMKKCPNGMYSEIKYDGERVQVHKNGDIFSYFSRSLKPVLPHKVAHFKEFIPQAFVGGDSMILDAEVLLIDTNTSKPLPFGSLGVHKKAAFQDAKVCLFVFDCIYFNGVSLMERPLSERRKFLRDNMVEVPNRILFSEMKHVTVRKTLTSFGLLLS
;
A
#
# COMPACT_ATOMS: atom_id res chain seq x y z
N MET A 1 54.44 -24.79 14.03
CA MET A 1 53.64 -24.01 15.00
C MET A 1 52.62 -23.18 14.25
N ALA A 2 51.34 -23.59 14.26
CA ALA A 2 50.16 -22.74 14.08
C ALA A 2 48.93 -23.63 14.34
N LYS A 3 48.21 -23.33 15.42
CA LYS A 3 47.06 -24.12 15.90
C LYS A 3 45.83 -23.83 15.04
N VAL A 4 45.27 -24.87 14.45
CA VAL A 4 43.89 -24.90 13.93
C VAL A 4 42.99 -25.30 15.10
N ASN A 5 42.19 -24.37 15.61
CA ASN A 5 41.17 -24.67 16.62
C ASN A 5 39.86 -25.07 15.92
N SER A 6 39.62 -26.36 15.83
CA SER A 6 38.31 -26.95 15.48
C SER A 6 37.45 -27.08 16.73
N THR A 7 36.34 -26.34 16.81
CA THR A 7 35.30 -26.54 17.83
C THR A 7 34.28 -27.60 17.39
N PRO A 8 33.74 -28.41 18.32
CA PRO A 8 33.11 -29.70 18.00
C PRO A 8 31.64 -29.59 17.59
N LYS A 9 31.25 -30.42 16.60
CA LYS A 9 29.85 -30.65 16.19
C LYS A 9 29.06 -31.28 17.33
N LYS A 10 28.09 -30.56 17.90
CA LYS A 10 27.05 -31.14 18.77
C LYS A 10 26.10 -32.00 17.94
N LYS A 11 26.19 -33.32 18.06
CA LYS A 11 25.13 -34.26 17.67
C LYS A 11 23.96 -34.06 18.64
N VAL A 12 22.81 -33.60 18.15
CA VAL A 12 21.55 -33.64 18.91
C VAL A 12 20.97 -35.04 18.74
N GLN A 13 21.07 -35.86 19.79
CA GLN A 13 20.34 -37.12 19.89
C GLN A 13 18.85 -36.82 20.13
N ALA A 14 17.98 -37.33 19.27
CA ALA A 14 16.54 -37.36 19.51
C ALA A 14 16.22 -38.41 20.58
N LYS A 15 15.59 -38.02 21.68
CA LYS A 15 14.97 -38.94 22.64
C LYS A 15 13.54 -39.25 22.18
N LEU A 16 13.25 -40.53 21.94
CA LEU A 16 11.91 -41.08 21.69
C LEU A 16 11.17 -41.30 23.02
N ASN A 17 9.86 -41.03 23.04
CA ASN A 17 8.98 -41.44 24.13
C ASN A 17 8.02 -42.54 23.65
N ALA A 18 7.56 -43.38 24.59
CA ALA A 18 6.83 -44.62 24.35
C ALA A 18 5.37 -44.41 23.88
N SER A 19 5.18 -43.86 22.68
CA SER A 19 3.91 -43.87 21.94
C SER A 19 4.01 -43.37 20.48
N GLY A 20 5.18 -43.47 19.85
CA GLY A 20 5.28 -43.53 18.38
C GLY A 20 4.69 -42.40 17.52
N GLN A 21 4.46 -41.19 18.04
CA GLN A 21 3.95 -40.04 17.27
C GLN A 21 4.88 -38.82 17.37
N THR A 22 5.23 -38.25 16.21
CA THR A 22 6.00 -37.00 16.10
C THR A 22 5.08 -35.78 16.18
N MET A 23 5.16 -34.99 17.25
CA MET A 23 4.52 -33.67 17.32
C MET A 23 5.42 -32.59 16.70
N ALA A 24 4.85 -31.77 15.81
CA ALA A 24 5.47 -30.53 15.38
C ALA A 24 5.56 -29.54 16.55
N PRO A 25 6.64 -28.75 16.69
CA PRO A 25 6.73 -27.75 17.76
C PRO A 25 5.67 -26.66 17.56
N PRO A 26 5.14 -26.07 18.65
CA PRO A 26 4.13 -25.02 18.56
C PRO A 26 4.68 -23.81 17.80
N ALA A 27 3.86 -23.29 16.87
CA ALA A 27 4.20 -22.11 16.10
C ALA A 27 4.40 -20.92 17.04
N ASP A 28 5.58 -20.29 16.95
CA ASP A 28 5.90 -19.05 17.65
C ASP A 28 5.02 -17.90 17.08
N PRO A 29 4.11 -17.32 17.87
CA PRO A 29 3.19 -16.28 17.40
C PRO A 29 3.89 -14.93 17.08
N THR A 30 5.21 -14.84 17.22
CA THR A 30 5.97 -13.60 16.97
C THR A 30 6.45 -13.42 15.52
N LEU A 31 6.27 -14.42 14.64
CA LEU A 31 6.77 -14.37 13.25
C LEU A 31 5.94 -13.52 12.27
N ASN A 32 4.74 -13.07 12.66
CA ASN A 32 3.85 -12.24 11.82
C ASN A 32 3.56 -10.85 12.41
N ALA A 33 4.28 -10.43 13.45
CA ALA A 33 4.21 -9.05 13.92
C ALA A 33 5.00 -8.14 12.95
N PRO A 34 4.47 -6.98 12.52
CA PRO A 34 5.27 -6.01 11.78
C PRO A 34 6.49 -5.66 12.63
N ARG A 35 7.69 -5.90 12.08
CA ARG A 35 8.95 -5.54 12.73
C ARG A 35 8.88 -4.06 13.11
N LYS A 36 9.09 -3.77 14.40
CA LYS A 36 9.35 -2.40 14.87
C LYS A 36 10.51 -1.84 14.05
N PHE A 37 10.23 -0.82 13.24
CA PHE A 37 11.24 -0.03 12.55
C PHE A 37 12.24 0.47 13.60
N SER A 38 13.48 0.00 13.51
CA SER A 38 14.61 0.47 14.30
C SER A 38 15.55 1.16 13.32
N GLY A 39 15.85 2.44 13.54
CA GLY A 39 16.96 3.06 12.82
C GLY A 39 16.98 4.57 12.63
N PHE A 40 15.85 5.28 12.60
CA PHE A 40 15.86 6.76 12.56
C PHE A 40 14.50 7.27 13.01
N THR A 41 14.33 7.55 14.30
CA THR A 41 13.06 8.11 14.76
C THR A 41 12.98 9.57 14.34
N ALA A 42 12.06 9.88 13.43
CA ALA A 42 11.63 11.24 13.08
C ALA A 42 11.27 12.11 14.30
N THR A 43 11.14 11.51 15.49
CA THR A 43 10.99 12.17 16.78
C THR A 43 12.09 13.19 17.14
N LYS A 44 13.27 13.15 16.52
CA LYS A 44 14.32 14.15 16.79
C LYS A 44 14.10 15.51 16.11
N LEU A 45 13.18 15.62 15.15
CA LEU A 45 12.96 16.84 14.36
C LEU A 45 11.61 17.54 14.63
N CYS A 46 10.73 16.96 15.44
CA CYS A 46 9.41 17.53 15.73
C CYS A 46 9.27 17.95 17.20
N ASP A 47 8.60 19.08 17.42
CA ASP A 47 8.09 19.43 18.75
C ASP A 47 6.63 18.98 18.84
N ARG A 48 6.40 17.90 19.59
CA ARG A 48 5.08 17.27 19.74
C ARG A 48 4.05 18.18 20.40
N ASN A 49 4.48 19.19 21.14
CA ASN A 49 3.59 20.14 21.80
C ASN A 49 3.41 21.42 20.99
N HIS A 50 4.08 21.55 19.84
CA HIS A 50 3.94 22.71 18.98
C HIS A 50 2.56 22.80 18.34
N LYS A 51 2.12 24.02 18.02
CA LYS A 51 0.80 24.29 17.42
C LYS A 51 0.58 23.58 16.09
N ASP A 52 1.64 23.30 15.34
CA ASP A 52 1.60 22.55 14.08
C ASP A 52 1.14 21.10 14.26
N CYS A 53 1.24 20.55 15.48
CA CYS A 53 0.73 19.23 15.83
C CYS A 53 -0.76 19.25 16.23
N LEU A 54 -1.41 20.41 16.32
CA LEU A 54 -2.83 20.47 16.70
C LEU A 54 -3.74 20.06 15.54
N LEU A 55 -4.76 19.27 15.85
CA LEU A 55 -5.83 18.91 14.90
C LEU A 55 -6.51 20.14 14.32
N ARG A 56 -6.59 21.24 15.08
CA ARG A 56 -7.09 22.52 14.61
C ARG A 56 -6.33 23.05 13.40
N GLU A 57 -5.00 23.02 13.43
CA GLU A 57 -4.18 23.52 12.32
C GLU A 57 -4.22 22.55 11.13
N PHE A 58 -4.24 21.24 11.40
CA PHE A 58 -4.48 20.22 10.36
C PHE A 58 -5.83 20.42 9.64
N ARG A 59 -6.90 20.71 10.39
CA ARG A 59 -8.22 21.00 9.84
C ARG A 59 -8.25 22.26 9.00
N LYS A 60 -7.60 23.34 9.46
CA LYS A 60 -7.46 24.57 8.67
C LYS A 60 -6.76 24.28 7.34
N LEU A 61 -5.67 23.52 7.37
CA LEU A 61 -4.99 23.09 6.16
C LEU A 61 -5.94 22.34 5.21
N CYS A 62 -6.69 21.35 5.72
CA CYS A 62 -7.65 20.60 4.91
C CYS A 62 -8.74 21.49 4.30
N ALA A 63 -9.28 22.43 5.07
CA ALA A 63 -10.31 23.37 4.63
C ALA A 63 -9.77 24.30 3.52
N THR A 64 -8.61 24.92 3.75
CA THR A 64 -7.97 25.80 2.75
C THR A 64 -7.66 25.03 1.47
N VAL A 65 -7.15 23.80 1.54
CA VAL A 65 -6.90 22.98 0.34
C VAL A 65 -8.21 22.64 -0.39
N ALA A 66 -9.30 22.39 0.34
CA ALA A 66 -10.60 22.05 -0.25
C ALA A 66 -11.27 23.24 -0.97
N GLU A 67 -11.04 24.48 -0.49
CA GLU A 67 -11.62 25.72 -1.06
C GLU A 67 -11.06 26.08 -2.45
N HIS A 68 -9.89 25.54 -2.82
CA HIS A 68 -9.27 25.83 -4.11
C HIS A 68 -9.56 24.72 -5.14
N ASN A 69 -9.72 25.10 -6.42
CA ASN A 69 -9.96 24.14 -7.51
C ASN A 69 -8.67 23.70 -8.23
N SER A 70 -7.64 24.54 -8.27
CA SER A 70 -6.38 24.26 -8.97
C SER A 70 -5.49 23.30 -8.18
N TYR A 71 -5.11 22.17 -8.78
CA TYR A 71 -4.19 21.22 -8.17
C TYR A 71 -2.83 21.83 -7.82
N ASN A 72 -2.30 22.70 -8.68
CA ASN A 72 -1.02 23.38 -8.42
C ASN A 72 -1.12 24.27 -7.17
N THR A 73 -2.22 25.01 -7.03
CA THR A 73 -2.46 25.86 -5.85
C THR A 73 -2.59 25.01 -4.58
N LYS A 74 -3.26 23.85 -4.65
CA LYS A 74 -3.36 22.91 -3.52
C LYS A 74 -1.99 22.42 -3.08
N THR A 75 -1.15 21.98 -4.01
CA THR A 75 0.23 21.56 -3.73
C THR A 75 1.02 22.70 -3.06
N GLN A 76 0.92 23.93 -3.58
CA GLN A 76 1.61 25.10 -3.01
C GLN A 76 1.14 25.45 -1.58
N ILE A 77 -0.15 25.29 -1.28
CA ILE A 77 -0.69 25.51 0.07
C ILE A 77 -0.10 24.51 1.06
N ILE A 78 -0.09 23.23 0.68
CA ILE A 78 0.49 22.17 1.50
C ILE A 78 2.00 22.41 1.67
N GLU A 79 2.71 22.72 0.59
CA GLU A 79 4.15 22.99 0.62
C GLU A 79 4.46 24.17 1.55
N LYS A 80 3.69 25.27 1.44
CA LYS A 80 3.85 26.44 2.30
C LYS A 80 3.67 26.07 3.77
N PHE A 81 2.67 25.27 4.10
CA PHE A 81 2.44 24.80 5.47
C PHE A 81 3.58 23.90 5.96
N LEU A 82 4.01 22.92 5.15
CA LEU A 82 5.10 22.00 5.51
C LEU A 82 6.47 22.66 5.59
N ARG A 83 6.65 23.85 5.00
CA ARG A 83 7.88 24.65 5.12
C ARG A 83 7.83 25.67 6.25
N LYS A 84 6.73 26.41 6.38
CA LYS A 84 6.61 27.60 7.25
C LYS A 84 5.80 27.36 8.52
N GLY A 85 5.12 26.23 8.64
CA GLY A 85 4.22 25.96 9.76
C GLY A 85 3.05 26.93 9.87
N SER A 86 2.34 26.83 10.98
CA SER A 86 1.20 27.70 11.33
C SER A 86 1.63 29.12 11.74
N ALA A 87 2.87 29.29 12.21
CA ALA A 87 3.43 30.58 12.61
C ALA A 87 4.02 31.38 11.43
N GLY A 88 4.29 30.73 10.29
CA GLY A 88 4.76 31.40 9.07
C GLY A 88 6.29 31.51 8.95
N ASP A 89 7.03 31.00 9.92
CA ASP A 89 8.49 30.94 9.96
C ASP A 89 9.01 29.57 9.52
N LYS A 90 8.80 28.52 10.31
CA LYS A 90 9.29 27.17 10.11
C LYS A 90 8.24 26.16 10.57
N PHE A 91 8.14 25.04 9.86
CA PHE A 91 7.33 23.91 10.33
C PHE A 91 8.05 23.17 11.46
N HIS A 92 7.38 23.04 12.60
CA HIS A 92 7.88 22.33 13.79
C HIS A 92 7.09 21.04 14.09
N GLY A 93 6.06 20.75 13.28
CA GLY A 93 5.21 19.59 13.45
C GLY A 93 5.83 18.27 13.02
N ASP A 94 5.05 17.20 13.15
CA ASP A 94 5.43 15.86 12.69
C ASP A 94 5.12 15.69 11.18
N LEU A 95 6.15 15.82 10.34
CA LEU A 95 6.01 15.76 8.88
C LEU A 95 5.38 14.45 8.42
N PHE A 96 5.84 13.31 8.96
CA PHE A 96 5.31 12.00 8.57
C PHE A 96 3.84 11.91 8.91
N LEU A 97 3.46 12.33 10.11
CA LEU A 97 2.09 12.20 10.57
C LEU A 97 1.14 13.15 9.86
N THR A 98 1.55 14.40 9.61
CA THR A 98 0.78 15.34 8.80
C THR A 98 0.52 14.77 7.40
N VAL A 99 1.55 14.26 6.72
CA VAL A 99 1.41 13.69 5.37
C VAL A 99 0.58 12.40 5.39
N LYS A 100 0.76 11.53 6.40
CA LYS A 100 -0.04 10.30 6.58
C LYS A 100 -1.52 10.63 6.71
N LEU A 101 -1.87 11.59 7.57
CA LEU A 101 -3.26 11.99 7.80
C LEU A 101 -3.86 12.76 6.63
N LEU A 102 -3.08 13.49 5.83
CA LEU A 102 -3.53 14.08 4.56
C LEU A 102 -3.89 13.02 3.50
N LEU A 103 -3.44 11.77 3.67
CA LEU A 103 -3.59 10.70 2.70
C LEU A 103 -4.34 9.47 3.24
N PRO A 104 -5.53 9.60 3.86
CA PRO A 104 -6.20 8.49 4.53
C PRO A 104 -6.75 7.45 3.53
N GLY A 105 -6.94 7.84 2.27
CA GLY A 105 -7.30 6.96 1.16
C GLY A 105 -6.11 6.25 0.50
N VAL A 106 -4.87 6.59 0.87
CA VAL A 106 -3.65 5.98 0.31
C VAL A 106 -3.00 5.08 1.35
N VAL A 107 -2.83 5.57 2.58
CA VAL A 107 -2.37 4.80 3.74
C VAL A 107 -3.61 4.31 4.49
N LYS A 108 -4.26 3.26 3.95
CA LYS A 108 -5.54 2.78 4.48
C LYS A 108 -5.36 1.86 5.69
N SER A 109 -6.01 2.22 6.79
CA SER A 109 -6.37 1.28 7.86
C SER A 109 -7.76 0.70 7.59
N VAL A 110 -8.12 -0.46 8.15
CA VAL A 110 -9.48 -1.00 8.03
C VAL A 110 -10.16 -0.87 9.38
N TYR A 111 -11.20 -0.04 9.46
CA TYR A 111 -11.93 0.20 10.71
C TYR A 111 -13.20 -0.65 10.89
N ASN A 112 -13.63 -1.37 9.84
CA ASN A 112 -14.87 -2.16 9.83
C ASN A 112 -16.13 -1.34 10.15
N LEU A 113 -16.15 -0.06 9.74
CA LEU A 113 -17.25 0.88 9.96
C LEU A 113 -17.75 1.44 8.62
N ASN A 114 -19.03 1.23 8.32
CA ASN A 114 -19.75 1.90 7.24
C ASN A 114 -20.61 3.06 7.77
N ASP A 115 -21.25 3.81 6.86
CA ASP A 115 -22.00 5.02 7.24
C ASP A 115 -23.16 4.74 8.21
N LYS A 116 -23.88 3.63 7.99
CA LYS A 116 -24.99 3.21 8.86
C LYS A 116 -24.50 2.77 10.24
N GLN A 117 -23.36 2.06 10.30
CA GLN A 117 -22.74 1.67 11.57
C GLN A 117 -22.25 2.89 12.35
N ILE A 118 -21.61 3.85 11.68
CA ILE A 118 -21.18 5.11 12.31
C ILE A 118 -22.40 5.85 12.87
N ALA A 119 -23.46 6.05 12.08
CA ALA A 119 -24.68 6.70 12.54
C ALA A 119 -25.32 5.97 13.73
N LYS A 120 -25.38 4.64 13.71
CA LYS A 120 -25.89 3.81 14.81
C LYS A 120 -25.06 3.93 16.09
N LEU A 121 -23.74 3.94 15.98
CA LEU A 121 -22.86 4.08 17.16
C LEU A 121 -23.00 5.48 17.78
N PHE A 122 -23.02 6.52 16.95
CA PHE A 122 -23.14 7.89 17.44
C PHE A 122 -24.55 8.22 17.95
N SER A 123 -25.62 7.62 17.42
CA SER A 123 -26.96 7.82 17.99
C SER A 123 -27.04 7.33 19.43
N ARG A 124 -26.36 6.23 19.76
CA ARG A 124 -26.22 5.73 21.13
C ARG A 124 -25.37 6.64 22.01
N ILE A 125 -24.22 7.10 21.50
CA ILE A 125 -23.32 8.01 22.24
C ILE A 125 -24.03 9.33 22.58
N PHE A 126 -24.71 9.93 21.59
CA PHE A 126 -25.42 11.21 21.75
C PHE A 126 -26.80 11.06 22.39
N LYS A 127 -27.26 9.82 22.60
CA LYS A 127 -28.60 9.49 23.12
C LYS A 127 -29.72 10.18 22.32
N CYS A 128 -29.59 10.17 20.99
CA CYS A 128 -30.57 10.74 20.07
C CYS A 128 -31.28 9.63 19.27
N ASN A 129 -32.32 10.00 18.53
CA ASN A 129 -33.04 9.06 17.70
C ASN A 129 -32.19 8.65 16.48
N GLN A 130 -31.98 7.34 16.32
CA GLN A 130 -31.22 6.78 15.21
C GLN A 130 -31.87 7.07 13.85
N ASP A 131 -33.20 7.07 13.76
CA ASP A 131 -33.91 7.27 12.50
C ASP A 131 -33.71 8.68 11.95
N ASP A 132 -33.63 9.67 12.83
CA ASP A 132 -33.35 11.06 12.45
C ASP A 132 -31.94 11.19 11.84
N MET A 133 -30.94 10.53 12.44
CA MET A 133 -29.57 10.50 11.89
C MET A 133 -29.50 9.78 10.55
N VAL A 134 -30.23 8.65 10.40
CA VAL A 134 -30.25 7.88 9.15
C VAL A 134 -30.95 8.67 8.05
N ARG A 135 -32.01 9.42 8.36
CA ARG A 135 -32.68 10.31 7.41
C ARG A 135 -31.75 11.44 6.95
N ASP A 136 -31.01 12.06 7.87
CA ASP A 136 -30.05 13.10 7.49
C ASP A 136 -28.90 12.55 6.63
N LEU A 137 -28.46 11.31 6.92
CA LEU A 137 -27.42 10.62 6.14
C LEU A 137 -27.78 10.43 4.66
N GLU A 138 -29.06 10.49 4.28
CA GLU A 138 -29.50 10.45 2.88
C GLU A 138 -28.90 11.60 2.04
N GLN A 139 -28.46 12.68 2.68
CA GLN A 139 -27.70 13.78 2.03
C GLN A 139 -26.28 13.37 1.59
N GLY A 140 -25.75 12.25 2.09
CA GLY A 140 -24.52 11.62 1.60
C GLY A 140 -23.21 12.04 2.29
N ASP A 141 -23.27 12.70 3.46
CA ASP A 141 -22.06 13.00 4.26
C ASP A 141 -22.23 12.65 5.74
N VAL A 142 -21.86 11.41 6.09
CA VAL A 142 -21.86 10.95 7.49
C VAL A 142 -21.03 11.83 8.42
N SER A 143 -19.97 12.49 7.92
CA SER A 143 -19.16 13.39 8.75
C SER A 143 -19.89 14.69 9.11
N GLU A 144 -20.79 15.14 8.23
CA GLU A 144 -21.64 16.30 8.49
C GLU A 144 -22.81 15.92 9.39
N THR A 145 -23.48 14.80 9.11
CA THR A 145 -24.54 14.25 9.96
C THR A 145 -24.06 14.09 11.40
N VAL A 146 -22.92 13.42 11.63
CA VAL A 146 -22.37 13.25 12.98
C VAL A 146 -22.06 14.59 13.64
N ARG A 147 -21.56 15.59 12.90
CA ARG A 147 -21.28 16.93 13.45
C ARG A 147 -22.54 17.62 13.93
N MET A 148 -23.59 17.65 13.11
CA MET A 148 -24.84 18.34 13.44
C MET A 148 -25.47 17.76 14.71
N PHE A 149 -25.62 16.43 14.76
CA PHE A 149 -26.19 15.76 15.94
C PHE A 149 -25.30 15.83 17.18
N PHE A 150 -23.97 15.95 17.00
CA PHE A 150 -23.05 16.18 18.12
C PHE A 150 -23.23 17.58 18.72
N GLU A 151 -23.36 18.60 17.88
CA GLU A 151 -23.56 19.99 18.32
C GLU A 151 -24.94 20.21 18.98
N GLU A 152 -25.95 19.44 18.59
CA GLU A 152 -27.29 19.46 19.20
C GLU A 152 -27.38 18.64 20.51
N SER A 153 -26.44 17.73 20.76
CA SER A 153 -26.50 16.84 21.92
C SER A 153 -26.26 17.59 23.23
N LYS A 154 -27.32 17.66 24.04
CA LYS A 154 -27.23 18.20 25.42
C LYS A 154 -26.63 17.19 26.40
N SER A 155 -26.77 15.89 26.12
CA SER A 155 -26.31 14.81 26.99
C SER A 155 -24.82 14.51 26.79
N PHE A 156 -24.27 14.87 25.63
CA PHE A 156 -22.88 14.69 25.25
C PHE A 156 -22.35 15.97 24.58
N PRO A 157 -22.10 17.04 25.36
CA PRO A 157 -21.73 18.34 24.81
C PRO A 157 -20.33 18.34 24.21
N ALA A 158 -20.14 19.10 23.12
CA ALA A 158 -18.85 19.27 22.48
C ALA A 158 -17.84 20.04 23.36
N ALA A 159 -16.56 19.74 23.17
CA ALA A 159 -15.48 20.49 23.83
C ALA A 159 -15.46 21.95 23.37
N SER A 160 -15.15 22.87 24.29
CA SER A 160 -15.14 24.31 24.00
C SER A 160 -13.97 24.77 23.13
N LYS A 161 -12.86 24.02 23.16
CA LYS A 161 -11.64 24.32 22.40
C LYS A 161 -11.07 23.04 21.80
N SER A 162 -10.54 23.16 20.58
CA SER A 162 -9.80 22.09 19.90
C SER A 162 -8.39 22.02 20.47
N LEU A 163 -8.13 21.02 21.32
CA LEU A 163 -6.83 20.79 21.97
C LEU A 163 -6.18 19.45 21.55
N LEU A 164 -6.89 18.63 20.77
CA LEU A 164 -6.36 17.37 20.28
C LEU A 164 -5.15 17.58 19.38
N THR A 165 -4.13 16.76 19.60
CA THR A 165 -2.99 16.64 18.71
C THR A 165 -3.23 15.57 17.63
N ILE A 166 -2.56 15.70 16.49
CA ILE A 166 -2.62 14.70 15.41
C ILE A 166 -2.07 13.34 15.87
N GLN A 167 -1.18 13.32 16.86
CA GLN A 167 -0.65 12.10 17.50
C GLN A 167 -1.73 11.38 18.32
N GLU A 168 -2.55 12.11 19.08
CA GLU A 168 -3.68 11.53 19.81
C GLU A 168 -4.72 10.96 18.84
N VAL A 169 -5.00 11.68 17.75
CA VAL A 169 -5.91 11.21 16.69
C VAL A 169 -5.37 9.94 16.05
N ASP A 170 -4.10 9.90 15.65
CA ASP A 170 -3.49 8.72 15.04
C ASP A 170 -3.45 7.52 15.98
N ALA A 171 -3.18 7.75 17.27
CA ALA A 171 -3.23 6.71 18.28
C ALA A 171 -4.64 6.14 18.44
N SER A 172 -5.67 6.99 18.43
CA SER A 172 -7.08 6.58 18.47
C SER A 172 -7.48 5.79 17.23
N LEU A 173 -7.14 6.28 16.03
CA LEU A 173 -7.39 5.57 14.78
C LEU A 173 -6.67 4.21 14.75
N THR A 174 -5.44 4.14 15.25
CA THR A 174 -4.67 2.90 15.33
C THR A 174 -5.35 1.89 16.26
N ARG A 175 -5.84 2.31 17.43
CA ARG A 175 -6.63 1.45 18.33
C ARG A 175 -7.92 1.00 17.66
N LEU A 176 -8.68 1.92 17.09
CA LEU A 176 -9.95 1.65 16.42
C LEU A 176 -9.81 0.62 15.29
N ALA A 177 -8.71 0.65 14.53
CA ALA A 177 -8.44 -0.31 13.46
C ALA A 177 -8.21 -1.75 13.95
N LEU A 178 -7.89 -1.95 15.23
CA LEU A 178 -7.75 -3.27 15.85
C LEU A 178 -9.08 -3.83 16.38
N LEU A 179 -10.10 -2.98 16.51
CA LEU A 179 -11.39 -3.34 17.09
C LEU A 179 -12.35 -3.88 16.02
N THR A 180 -13.03 -4.98 16.35
CA THR A 180 -14.01 -5.63 15.47
C THR A 180 -15.41 -5.74 16.09
N LYS A 181 -15.53 -5.55 17.41
CA LYS A 181 -16.81 -5.58 18.12
C LYS A 181 -17.41 -4.19 18.26
N GLU A 182 -18.72 -4.11 18.05
CA GLU A 182 -19.50 -2.86 18.07
C GLU A 182 -19.35 -2.11 19.41
N ASP A 183 -19.42 -2.81 20.55
CA ASP A 183 -19.32 -2.20 21.89
C ASP A 183 -17.93 -1.60 22.15
N GLU A 184 -16.87 -2.31 21.75
CA GLU A 184 -15.49 -1.83 21.89
C GLU A 184 -15.24 -0.61 21.00
N GLN A 185 -15.75 -0.62 19.76
CA GLN A 185 -15.69 0.51 18.84
C GLN A 185 -16.46 1.72 19.37
N GLN A 186 -17.64 1.51 19.98
CA GLN A 186 -18.41 2.59 20.60
C GLN A 186 -17.60 3.28 21.71
N VAL A 187 -16.93 2.50 22.58
CA VAL A 187 -16.11 3.03 23.68
C VAL A 187 -14.96 3.89 23.13
N GLU A 188 -14.20 3.42 22.15
CA GLU A 188 -13.09 4.20 21.59
C GLU A 188 -13.59 5.49 20.90
N LEU A 189 -14.71 5.42 20.16
CA LEU A 189 -15.34 6.60 19.54
C LEU A 189 -15.87 7.59 20.56
N GLU A 190 -16.46 7.12 21.66
CA GLU A 190 -16.93 7.96 22.75
C GLU A 190 -15.75 8.70 23.42
N GLU A 191 -14.67 7.98 23.73
CA GLU A 191 -13.49 8.54 24.41
C GLU A 191 -12.81 9.65 23.60
N ILE A 192 -12.64 9.47 22.29
CA ILE A 192 -12.07 10.53 21.45
C ILE A 192 -13.05 11.70 21.28
N SER A 193 -14.34 11.43 21.17
CA SER A 193 -15.38 12.44 20.97
C SER A 193 -15.54 13.39 22.16
N LYS A 194 -15.30 12.92 23.40
CA LYS A 194 -15.27 13.77 24.62
C LYS A 194 -14.29 14.94 24.52
N LYS A 195 -13.25 14.81 23.69
CA LYS A 195 -12.19 15.82 23.51
C LYS A 195 -12.39 16.69 22.26
N CYS A 196 -13.45 16.46 21.49
CA CYS A 196 -13.65 17.07 20.18
C CYS A 196 -14.54 18.31 20.23
N THR A 197 -14.18 19.34 19.48
CA THR A 197 -15.18 20.28 18.93
C THR A 197 -15.98 19.58 17.83
N GLY A 198 -17.14 20.13 17.43
CA GLY A 198 -17.91 19.58 16.30
C GLY A 198 -17.08 19.40 15.03
N ASN A 199 -16.24 20.39 14.72
CA ASN A 199 -15.34 20.33 13.57
C ASN A 199 -14.20 19.31 13.71
N ASP A 200 -13.74 19.02 14.94
CA ASP A 200 -12.75 17.97 15.18
C ASP A 200 -13.34 16.60 14.90
N LEU A 201 -14.53 16.33 15.43
CA LEU A 201 -15.22 15.06 15.21
C LEU A 201 -15.50 14.85 13.73
N LYS A 202 -16.02 15.87 13.02
CA LYS A 202 -16.19 15.83 11.55
C LYS A 202 -14.91 15.41 10.82
N CYS A 203 -13.76 15.97 11.19
CA CYS A 203 -12.48 15.64 10.58
C CYS A 203 -12.06 14.19 10.87
N ILE A 204 -12.25 13.71 12.11
CA ILE A 204 -11.94 12.34 12.50
C ILE A 204 -12.81 11.33 11.73
N ILE A 205 -14.12 11.60 11.57
CA ILE A 205 -15.01 10.74 10.76
C ILE A 205 -14.54 10.70 9.30
N ARG A 206 -14.10 11.82 8.73
CA ARG A 206 -13.51 11.84 7.38
C ARG A 206 -12.24 10.99 7.26
N LEU A 207 -11.39 10.98 8.29
CA LEU A 207 -10.22 10.09 8.37
C LEU A 207 -10.64 8.62 8.43
N ILE A 208 -11.66 8.28 9.23
CA ILE A 208 -12.24 6.92 9.30
C ILE A 208 -12.81 6.50 7.95
N LYS A 209 -13.46 7.43 7.24
CA LYS A 209 -14.06 7.22 5.91
C LYS A 209 -13.07 7.20 4.76
N HIS A 210 -11.78 7.41 5.02
CA HIS A 210 -10.71 7.46 4.02
C HIS A 210 -10.83 8.61 3.01
N ASP A 211 -11.63 9.65 3.32
CA ASP A 211 -11.87 10.78 2.43
C ASP A 211 -12.02 12.09 3.20
N LEU A 212 -11.02 12.97 3.06
CA LEU A 212 -11.02 14.32 3.63
C LEU A 212 -11.90 15.31 2.86
N LYS A 213 -12.42 14.92 1.68
CA LYS A 213 -13.21 15.76 0.77
C LYS A 213 -12.48 17.04 0.34
N MET A 214 -11.16 16.94 0.13
CA MET A 214 -10.32 18.07 -0.31
C MET A 214 -9.87 17.96 -1.78
N ASN A 215 -10.31 16.92 -2.52
CA ASN A 215 -9.95 16.67 -3.92
C ASN A 215 -8.42 16.80 -4.16
N SER A 216 -7.64 16.21 -3.26
CA SER A 216 -6.18 16.20 -3.28
C SER A 216 -5.69 14.81 -2.88
N GLY A 217 -5.05 14.10 -3.82
CA GLY A 217 -4.57 12.73 -3.62
C GLY A 217 -3.06 12.65 -3.44
N ALA A 218 -2.51 11.43 -3.49
CA ALA A 218 -1.09 11.13 -3.29
C ALA A 218 -0.15 12.06 -4.05
N LYS A 219 -0.42 12.29 -5.35
CA LYS A 219 0.42 13.15 -6.21
C LYS A 219 0.57 14.56 -5.62
N HIS A 220 -0.52 15.26 -5.42
CA HIS A 220 -0.50 16.67 -4.99
C HIS A 220 0.09 16.84 -3.59
N VAL A 221 -0.20 15.91 -2.66
CA VAL A 221 0.33 15.98 -1.30
C VAL A 221 1.83 15.64 -1.28
N LEU A 222 2.28 14.64 -2.04
CA LEU A 222 3.69 14.23 -2.05
C LEU A 222 4.57 15.21 -2.83
N ASP A 223 4.08 15.79 -3.93
CA ASP A 223 4.79 16.84 -4.67
C ASP A 223 5.09 18.07 -3.76
N ALA A 224 4.27 18.29 -2.72
CA ALA A 224 4.47 19.34 -1.73
C ALA A 224 5.59 19.03 -0.71
N VAL A 225 5.96 17.75 -0.57
CA VAL A 225 7.04 17.30 0.32
C VAL A 225 8.40 17.40 -0.39
N ASP A 226 8.47 16.84 -1.59
CA ASP A 226 9.64 16.87 -2.47
C ASP A 226 9.21 16.59 -3.92
N PRO A 227 9.82 17.22 -4.95
CA PRO A 227 9.44 17.00 -6.35
C PRO A 227 9.43 15.53 -6.79
N ASN A 228 10.29 14.69 -6.20
CA ASN A 228 10.40 13.27 -6.53
C ASN A 228 9.66 12.36 -5.53
N ALA A 229 8.99 12.90 -4.51
CA ALA A 229 8.35 12.11 -3.47
C ALA A 229 7.23 11.22 -4.02
N TYR A 230 6.44 11.72 -4.99
CA TYR A 230 5.40 10.90 -5.61
C TYR A 230 5.99 9.72 -6.38
N ASP A 231 7.06 9.93 -7.14
CA ASP A 231 7.70 8.86 -7.91
C ASP A 231 8.41 7.84 -7.01
N ALA A 232 9.12 8.31 -5.98
CA ALA A 232 9.72 7.42 -4.97
C ALA A 232 8.66 6.61 -4.21
N PHE A 233 7.50 7.21 -3.93
CA PHE A 233 6.37 6.51 -3.32
C PHE A 233 5.71 5.53 -4.28
N LYS A 234 5.65 5.78 -5.59
CA LYS A 234 5.22 4.77 -6.56
C LYS A 234 6.20 3.60 -6.61
N ALA A 235 7.51 3.88 -6.52
CA ALA A 235 8.55 2.87 -6.59
C ALA A 235 8.60 1.92 -5.39
N SER A 236 8.25 2.39 -4.19
CA SER A 236 8.36 1.60 -2.95
C SER A 236 7.07 1.44 -2.16
N ARG A 237 6.05 2.28 -2.39
CA ARG A 237 4.78 2.36 -1.63
C ARG A 237 4.93 2.39 -0.12
N ASN A 238 6.07 2.88 0.36
CA ASN A 238 6.34 3.08 1.77
C ASN A 238 6.49 4.58 2.05
N LEU A 239 5.43 5.16 2.61
CA LEU A 239 5.43 6.58 2.97
C LEU A 239 6.48 6.90 4.03
N GLY A 240 6.71 6.00 4.99
CA GLY A 240 7.69 6.19 6.06
C GLY A 240 9.11 6.34 5.50
N ASP A 241 9.52 5.42 4.62
CA ASP A 241 10.82 5.46 3.94
C ASP A 241 10.99 6.75 3.12
N VAL A 242 9.98 7.12 2.33
CA VAL A 242 10.01 8.34 1.51
C VAL A 242 10.22 9.58 2.39
N ILE A 243 9.43 9.73 3.46
CA ILE A 243 9.56 10.89 4.36
C ILE A 243 10.91 10.88 5.08
N GLU A 244 11.38 9.74 5.57
CA GLU A 244 12.67 9.61 6.25
C GLU A 244 13.84 10.04 5.35
N ARG A 245 13.84 9.59 4.10
CA ARG A 245 14.86 9.96 3.11
C ARG A 245 14.81 11.43 2.74
N VAL A 246 13.62 12.03 2.66
CA VAL A 246 13.48 13.49 2.47
C VAL A 246 14.05 14.24 3.67
N LEU A 247 13.71 13.85 4.89
CA LEU A 247 14.22 14.49 6.12
C LEU A 247 15.75 14.38 6.21
N ARG A 248 16.33 13.23 5.86
CA ARG A 248 17.78 13.05 5.80
C ARG A 248 18.44 13.97 4.77
N ASN A 249 17.91 14.04 3.55
CA ASN A 249 18.43 14.94 2.51
C ASN A 249 18.35 16.42 2.92
N GLN A 250 17.32 16.80 3.70
CA GLN A 250 17.21 18.15 4.25
C GLN A 250 18.26 18.42 5.34
N GLN A 251 18.51 17.47 6.24
CA GLN A 251 19.54 17.58 7.27
C GLN A 251 20.96 17.69 6.67
N ASP A 252 21.26 16.87 5.67
CA ASP A 252 22.57 16.86 4.99
C ASP A 252 22.85 18.21 4.31
N ALA A 253 21.83 18.83 3.71
CA ALA A 253 21.94 20.16 3.12
C ALA A 253 22.21 21.24 4.18
N THR A 254 21.58 21.15 5.36
CA THR A 254 21.84 22.10 6.46
C THR A 254 23.21 21.93 7.11
N ASN A 255 23.79 20.73 7.07
CA ASN A 255 25.09 20.41 7.67
C ASN A 255 26.28 20.68 6.73
N GLY A 256 26.08 21.39 5.61
CA GLY A 256 27.16 21.85 4.74
C GLY A 256 27.69 20.83 3.72
N SER A 257 26.99 19.71 3.48
CA SER A 257 27.42 18.65 2.55
C SER A 257 27.06 18.86 1.07
N GLY A 258 26.71 20.10 0.69
CA GLY A 258 26.42 20.50 -0.69
C GLY A 258 24.94 20.83 -0.93
N PRO A 259 24.54 21.09 -2.19
CA PRO A 259 23.16 21.45 -2.53
C PRO A 259 22.19 20.32 -2.16
N ARG A 260 20.95 20.69 -1.82
CA ARG A 260 19.88 19.74 -1.45
C ARG A 260 19.74 18.66 -2.51
N LYS A 261 20.11 17.43 -2.17
CA LYS A 261 19.94 16.27 -3.05
C LYS A 261 18.46 15.98 -3.23
N LEU A 262 18.02 15.86 -4.48
CA LEU A 262 16.69 15.37 -4.82
C LEU A 262 16.53 13.93 -4.31
N LEU A 263 15.31 13.56 -3.96
CA LEU A 263 15.01 12.19 -3.58
C LEU A 263 15.26 11.25 -4.77
N THR A 264 16.04 10.18 -4.56
CA THR A 264 16.24 9.14 -5.58
C THR A 264 14.99 8.28 -5.72
N VAL A 265 14.70 7.76 -6.91
CA VAL A 265 13.54 6.90 -7.14
C VAL A 265 14.05 5.48 -7.34
N GLU A 266 13.92 4.66 -6.30
CA GLU A 266 14.40 3.27 -6.32
C GLU A 266 13.34 2.34 -5.73
N ALA A 267 13.16 1.17 -6.34
CA ALA A 267 12.33 0.12 -5.78
C ALA A 267 13.04 -0.50 -4.59
N SER A 268 12.30 -0.72 -3.51
CA SER A 268 12.81 -1.39 -2.32
C SER A 268 12.32 -2.83 -2.30
N LEU A 269 13.25 -3.77 -2.14
CA LEU A 269 12.91 -5.19 -2.06
C LEU A 269 11.96 -5.45 -0.87
N MET A 270 11.08 -6.44 -1.02
CA MET A 270 10.00 -6.79 -0.06
C MET A 270 8.92 -5.72 0.16
N THR A 271 8.96 -4.58 -0.54
CA THR A 271 7.96 -3.52 -0.43
C THR A 271 7.29 -3.30 -1.79
N PRO A 272 5.95 -3.31 -1.90
CA PRO A 272 5.27 -3.34 -3.19
C PRO A 272 5.59 -2.13 -4.08
N VAL A 273 5.82 -2.37 -5.36
CA VAL A 273 5.96 -1.34 -6.40
C VAL A 273 4.60 -1.09 -7.04
N GLN A 274 4.21 0.17 -7.23
CA GLN A 274 2.93 0.48 -7.89
C GLN A 274 2.91 -0.11 -9.31
N PRO A 275 1.93 -0.98 -9.63
CA PRO A 275 1.90 -1.66 -10.91
C PRO A 275 1.72 -0.65 -12.06
N MET A 276 2.46 -0.85 -13.15
CA MET A 276 2.20 -0.13 -14.41
C MET A 276 0.79 -0.44 -14.90
N LEU A 277 0.03 0.61 -15.27
CA LEU A 277 -1.35 0.51 -15.73
C LEU A 277 -1.42 0.65 -17.25
N ALA A 278 -2.39 -0.01 -17.86
CA ALA A 278 -2.67 0.12 -19.29
C ALA A 278 -3.71 1.21 -19.55
N GLU A 279 -3.48 2.02 -20.59
CA GLU A 279 -4.47 2.96 -21.13
C GLU A 279 -5.44 2.18 -22.05
N ALA A 280 -6.75 2.43 -21.93
CA ALA A 280 -7.73 1.78 -22.80
C ALA A 280 -7.55 2.30 -24.25
N CYS A 281 -7.14 1.39 -25.14
CA CYS A 281 -6.93 1.71 -26.54
C CYS A 281 -8.18 1.40 -27.36
N LYS A 282 -8.72 2.43 -28.04
CA LYS A 282 -9.99 2.31 -28.78
C LYS A 282 -9.81 1.91 -30.25
N SER A 283 -8.60 1.97 -30.78
CA SER A 283 -8.32 1.60 -32.18
C SER A 283 -6.85 1.22 -32.39
N ILE A 284 -6.59 0.42 -33.42
CA ILE A 284 -5.24 0.02 -33.83
C ILE A 284 -4.42 1.25 -34.25
N GLU A 285 -5.06 2.23 -34.89
CA GLU A 285 -4.44 3.50 -35.29
C GLU A 285 -3.90 4.26 -34.08
N PHE A 286 -4.68 4.30 -33.00
CA PHE A 286 -4.26 4.97 -31.77
C PHE A 286 -3.06 4.25 -31.13
N ALA A 287 -3.07 2.91 -31.11
CA ALA A 287 -1.94 2.11 -30.63
C ALA A 287 -0.65 2.41 -31.40
N MET A 288 -0.71 2.34 -32.74
CA MET A 288 0.46 2.56 -33.60
C MET A 288 0.98 4.00 -33.48
N LYS A 289 0.09 4.98 -33.29
CA LYS A 289 0.47 6.39 -33.09
C LYS A 289 1.19 6.60 -31.75
N LYS A 290 0.76 5.90 -30.69
CA LYS A 290 1.38 5.98 -29.35
C LYS A 290 2.71 5.22 -29.27
N CYS A 291 2.89 4.20 -30.10
CA CYS A 291 4.09 3.35 -30.14
C CYS A 291 4.83 3.50 -31.48
N PRO A 292 5.45 4.67 -31.77
CA PRO A 292 6.11 4.91 -33.06
C PRO A 292 7.31 3.99 -33.31
N ASN A 293 7.90 3.45 -32.25
CA ASN A 293 9.09 2.59 -32.31
C ASN A 293 8.73 1.08 -32.38
N GLY A 294 7.46 0.75 -32.63
CA GLY A 294 6.93 -0.60 -32.46
C GLY A 294 6.47 -0.87 -31.03
N MET A 295 5.84 -2.03 -30.83
CA MET A 295 5.24 -2.44 -29.56
C MET A 295 5.43 -3.94 -29.31
N TYR A 296 5.30 -4.36 -28.06
CA TYR A 296 5.12 -5.75 -27.72
C TYR A 296 3.63 -6.04 -27.50
N SER A 297 3.20 -7.16 -28.06
CA SER A 297 1.83 -7.62 -28.03
C SER A 297 1.74 -8.86 -27.19
N GLU A 298 1.01 -8.78 -26.07
CA GLU A 298 0.86 -9.87 -25.12
C GLU A 298 -0.58 -10.28 -24.92
N ILE A 299 -0.82 -11.59 -24.82
CA ILE A 299 -2.15 -12.10 -24.50
C ILE A 299 -2.61 -11.49 -23.18
N LYS A 300 -3.80 -10.89 -23.19
CA LYS A 300 -4.43 -10.42 -21.96
C LYS A 300 -4.95 -11.63 -21.18
N TYR A 301 -4.13 -12.13 -20.27
CA TYR A 301 -4.57 -13.16 -19.33
C TYR A 301 -5.73 -12.66 -18.46
N ASP A 302 -6.73 -13.52 -18.27
CA ASP A 302 -7.91 -13.23 -17.45
C ASP A 302 -7.76 -13.88 -16.07
N GLY A 303 -6.75 -13.40 -15.33
CA GLY A 303 -6.35 -13.93 -14.03
C GLY A 303 -6.39 -12.89 -12.92
N GLU A 304 -5.54 -13.11 -11.91
CA GLU A 304 -5.26 -12.09 -10.90
C GLU A 304 -3.79 -11.64 -11.03
N ARG A 305 -3.56 -10.33 -11.19
CA ARG A 305 -2.19 -9.79 -11.19
C ARG A 305 -1.52 -9.99 -9.84
N VAL A 306 -0.31 -10.54 -9.86
CA VAL A 306 0.53 -10.81 -8.69
C VAL A 306 1.93 -10.27 -8.94
N GLN A 307 2.35 -9.32 -8.10
CA GLN A 307 3.73 -8.88 -8.00
C GLN A 307 4.45 -9.77 -6.98
N VAL A 308 5.45 -10.51 -7.45
CA VAL A 308 6.20 -11.48 -6.65
C VAL A 308 7.49 -10.83 -6.16
N HIS A 309 7.70 -10.87 -4.87
CA HIS A 309 8.90 -10.41 -4.19
C HIS A 309 9.61 -11.62 -3.59
N LYS A 310 10.89 -11.82 -3.89
CA LYS A 310 11.75 -12.83 -3.24
C LYS A 310 13.02 -12.20 -2.66
N ASN A 311 13.39 -12.56 -1.44
CA ASN A 311 14.69 -12.25 -0.82
C ASN A 311 15.21 -13.50 -0.07
N GLY A 312 16.20 -14.20 -0.64
CA GLY A 312 16.58 -15.52 -0.18
C GLY A 312 15.37 -16.47 -0.24
N ASP A 313 15.00 -17.03 0.92
CA ASP A 313 13.84 -17.94 1.07
C ASP A 313 12.54 -17.23 1.46
N ILE A 314 12.56 -15.90 1.59
CA ILE A 314 11.39 -15.10 1.98
C ILE A 314 10.65 -14.68 0.72
N PHE A 315 9.35 -14.99 0.66
CA PHE A 315 8.47 -14.63 -0.44
C PHE A 315 7.32 -13.75 0.03
N SER A 316 7.03 -12.71 -0.73
CA SER A 316 5.84 -11.86 -0.56
C SER A 316 5.12 -11.72 -1.91
N TYR A 317 3.79 -11.72 -1.86
CA TYR A 317 2.95 -11.68 -3.06
C TYR A 317 1.94 -10.57 -2.90
N PHE A 318 1.98 -9.59 -3.80
CA PHE A 318 1.10 -8.42 -3.75
C PHE A 318 0.13 -8.44 -4.92
N SER A 319 -1.16 -8.24 -4.63
CA SER A 319 -2.19 -8.10 -5.66
C SER A 319 -2.06 -6.80 -6.44
N ARG A 320 -2.87 -6.60 -7.49
CA ARG A 320 -3.03 -5.30 -8.17
C ARG A 320 -3.29 -4.11 -7.22
N SER A 321 -4.01 -4.36 -6.12
CA SER A 321 -4.30 -3.36 -5.09
C SER A 321 -3.19 -3.22 -4.03
N LEU A 322 -2.08 -3.94 -4.23
CA LEU A 322 -0.90 -4.03 -3.36
C LEU A 322 -1.16 -4.65 -1.97
N LYS A 323 -2.34 -5.26 -1.80
CA LYS A 323 -2.64 -6.10 -0.64
C LYS A 323 -1.99 -7.48 -0.78
N PRO A 324 -1.60 -8.14 0.33
CA PRO A 324 -1.15 -9.52 0.31
C PRO A 324 -2.15 -10.44 -0.40
N VAL A 325 -1.65 -11.30 -1.28
CA VAL A 325 -2.46 -12.32 -1.96
C VAL A 325 -2.77 -13.46 -0.99
N LEU A 326 -3.96 -14.05 -1.09
CA LEU A 326 -4.39 -15.15 -0.22
C LEU A 326 -3.46 -16.37 -0.38
N PRO A 327 -2.96 -16.99 0.72
CA PRO A 327 -1.95 -18.04 0.66
C PRO A 327 -2.30 -19.23 -0.24
N HIS A 328 -3.58 -19.67 -0.28
CA HIS A 328 -4.02 -20.81 -1.09
C HIS A 328 -3.80 -20.63 -2.61
N LYS A 329 -3.62 -19.38 -3.08
CA LYS A 329 -3.36 -19.04 -4.49
C LYS A 329 -1.87 -19.00 -4.83
N VAL A 330 -0.97 -18.81 -3.86
CA VAL A 330 0.44 -18.46 -4.15
C VAL A 330 1.48 -19.26 -3.35
N ALA A 331 1.10 -19.93 -2.25
CA ALA A 331 2.06 -20.55 -1.34
C ALA A 331 2.95 -21.63 -1.98
N HIS A 332 2.47 -22.28 -3.03
CA HIS A 332 3.21 -23.34 -3.75
C HIS A 332 4.31 -22.76 -4.67
N PHE A 333 4.25 -21.49 -5.06
CA PHE A 333 5.26 -20.90 -5.95
C PHE A 333 6.64 -20.78 -5.30
N LYS A 334 6.73 -20.81 -3.96
CA LYS A 334 8.02 -20.86 -3.25
C LYS A 334 8.89 -22.06 -3.65
N GLU A 335 8.27 -23.15 -4.12
CA GLU A 335 8.97 -24.36 -4.57
C GLU A 335 9.43 -24.25 -6.03
N PHE A 336 8.68 -23.53 -6.87
CA PHE A 336 8.91 -23.48 -8.32
C PHE A 336 9.70 -22.25 -8.77
N ILE A 337 9.59 -21.10 -8.10
CA ILE A 337 10.35 -19.89 -8.47
C ILE A 337 11.86 -20.13 -8.39
N PRO A 338 12.43 -20.81 -7.36
CA PRO A 338 13.86 -21.12 -7.34
C PRO A 338 14.31 -22.06 -8.47
N GLN A 339 13.41 -22.93 -8.95
CA GLN A 339 13.69 -23.80 -10.11
C GLN A 339 13.66 -22.99 -11.42
N ALA A 340 12.73 -22.04 -11.53
CA ALA A 340 12.61 -21.17 -12.69
C ALA A 340 13.76 -20.16 -12.78
N PHE A 341 14.25 -19.64 -11.65
CA PHE A 341 15.29 -18.61 -11.58
C PHE A 341 16.52 -19.11 -10.82
N VAL A 342 17.30 -19.97 -11.47
CA VAL A 342 18.53 -20.52 -10.89
C VAL A 342 19.53 -19.39 -10.61
N GLY A 343 19.96 -19.25 -9.34
CA GLY A 343 20.86 -18.17 -8.90
C GLY A 343 20.19 -16.81 -8.68
N GLY A 344 18.87 -16.72 -8.77
CA GLY A 344 18.11 -15.53 -8.43
C GLY A 344 17.82 -15.44 -6.93
N ASP A 345 18.71 -14.82 -6.16
CA ASP A 345 18.58 -14.69 -4.71
C ASP A 345 17.57 -13.63 -4.30
N SER A 346 17.52 -12.51 -5.04
CA SER A 346 16.55 -11.43 -4.80
C SER A 346 15.90 -10.96 -6.09
N MET A 347 14.58 -10.78 -6.10
CA MET A 347 13.86 -10.35 -7.30
C MET A 347 12.50 -9.72 -7.01
N ILE A 348 12.05 -8.89 -7.95
CA ILE A 348 10.68 -8.41 -8.07
C ILE A 348 10.18 -8.75 -9.47
N LEU A 349 9.19 -9.63 -9.57
CA LEU A 349 8.55 -10.06 -10.82
C LEU A 349 7.14 -9.52 -10.89
N ASP A 350 6.69 -9.20 -12.11
CA ASP A 350 5.29 -8.89 -12.39
C ASP A 350 4.69 -10.01 -13.24
N ALA A 351 3.55 -10.51 -12.80
CA ALA A 351 2.96 -11.72 -13.35
C ALA A 351 1.44 -11.76 -13.18
N GLU A 352 0.81 -12.65 -13.94
CA GLU A 352 -0.59 -13.00 -13.76
C GLU A 352 -0.70 -14.43 -13.20
N VAL A 353 -1.49 -14.62 -12.15
CA VAL A 353 -1.82 -15.96 -11.65
C VAL A 353 -3.10 -16.45 -12.30
N LEU A 354 -3.07 -17.68 -12.81
CA LEU A 354 -4.20 -18.37 -13.44
C LEU A 354 -4.29 -19.82 -12.97
N LEU A 355 -5.44 -20.43 -13.22
CA LEU A 355 -5.61 -21.88 -13.13
C LEU A 355 -5.46 -22.47 -14.54
N ILE A 356 -4.62 -23.48 -14.71
CA ILE A 356 -4.39 -24.18 -15.98
C ILE A 356 -4.86 -25.62 -15.85
N ASP A 357 -5.55 -26.12 -16.87
CA ASP A 357 -5.85 -27.53 -17.04
C ASP A 357 -4.58 -28.30 -17.41
N THR A 358 -4.19 -29.31 -16.63
CA THR A 358 -2.93 -30.02 -16.81
C THR A 358 -2.93 -31.01 -17.97
N ASN A 359 -4.09 -31.42 -18.46
CA ASN A 359 -4.24 -32.32 -19.60
C ASN A 359 -4.08 -31.55 -20.91
N THR A 360 -4.62 -30.33 -20.98
CA THR A 360 -4.60 -29.51 -22.20
C THR A 360 -3.56 -28.40 -22.17
N SER A 361 -2.97 -28.10 -21.00
CA SER A 361 -2.09 -26.96 -20.74
C SER A 361 -2.71 -25.60 -21.09
N LYS A 362 -4.05 -25.50 -21.10
CA LYS A 362 -4.78 -24.28 -21.41
C LYS A 362 -5.25 -23.55 -20.14
N PRO A 363 -5.25 -22.20 -20.13
CA PRO A 363 -5.84 -21.43 -19.04
C PRO A 363 -7.35 -21.70 -18.89
N LEU A 364 -7.81 -21.80 -17.66
CA LEU A 364 -9.23 -21.85 -17.31
C LEU A 364 -9.80 -20.41 -17.16
N PRO A 365 -11.13 -20.24 -17.30
CA PRO A 365 -11.77 -18.92 -17.21
C PRO A 365 -11.58 -18.21 -15.86
N PHE A 366 -11.73 -16.88 -15.86
CA PHE A 366 -11.65 -16.05 -14.65
C PHE A 366 -12.63 -16.49 -13.55
N GLY A 367 -12.22 -16.29 -12.30
CA GLY A 367 -12.97 -16.73 -11.12
C GLY A 367 -12.80 -18.20 -10.75
N SER A 368 -12.12 -19.01 -11.58
CA SER A 368 -11.75 -20.41 -11.25
C SER A 368 -10.77 -20.52 -10.08
N LEU A 369 -10.05 -19.45 -9.75
CA LEU A 369 -9.10 -19.37 -8.62
C LEU A 369 -9.75 -19.33 -7.22
N GLY A 370 -11.08 -19.20 -7.13
CA GLY A 370 -11.78 -19.27 -5.84
C GLY A 370 -11.65 -20.66 -5.21
N VAL A 371 -11.47 -20.74 -3.88
CA VAL A 371 -11.20 -21.99 -3.14
C VAL A 371 -12.14 -23.14 -3.52
N HIS A 372 -13.46 -22.87 -3.54
CA HIS A 372 -14.48 -23.87 -3.87
C HIS A 372 -14.47 -24.29 -5.35
N LYS A 373 -14.11 -23.38 -6.25
CA LYS A 373 -14.05 -23.66 -7.70
C LYS A 373 -12.78 -24.43 -8.06
N LYS A 374 -11.64 -24.11 -7.45
CA LYS A 374 -10.39 -24.86 -7.61
C LYS A 374 -10.57 -26.33 -7.22
N ALA A 375 -11.27 -26.62 -6.12
CA ALA A 375 -11.52 -27.98 -5.67
C ALA A 375 -12.37 -28.82 -6.65
N ALA A 376 -13.12 -28.18 -7.55
CA ALA A 376 -13.94 -28.86 -8.55
C ALA A 376 -13.14 -29.31 -9.79
N PHE A 377 -11.93 -28.78 -9.99
CA PHE A 377 -11.05 -29.15 -11.10
C PHE A 377 -9.91 -30.03 -10.59
N GLN A 378 -10.07 -31.36 -10.69
CA GLN A 378 -9.05 -32.32 -10.23
C GLN A 378 -7.75 -32.21 -11.04
N ASP A 379 -7.86 -31.95 -12.34
CA ASP A 379 -6.74 -31.84 -13.27
C ASP A 379 -6.34 -30.39 -13.54
N ALA A 380 -6.31 -29.56 -12.49
CA ALA A 380 -5.93 -28.16 -12.65
C ALA A 380 -4.89 -27.70 -11.64
N LYS A 381 -3.96 -26.89 -12.14
CA LYS A 381 -2.82 -26.37 -11.41
C LYS A 381 -2.79 -24.86 -11.50
N VAL A 382 -2.49 -24.22 -10.38
CA VAL A 382 -2.22 -22.79 -10.38
C VAL A 382 -0.86 -22.57 -11.05
N CYS A 383 -0.82 -21.59 -11.94
CA CYS A 383 0.31 -21.24 -12.78
C CYS A 383 0.52 -19.73 -12.78
N LEU A 384 1.78 -19.32 -12.80
CA LEU A 384 2.23 -17.94 -12.87
C LEU A 384 2.71 -17.65 -14.31
N PHE A 385 2.13 -16.66 -14.95
CA PHE A 385 2.59 -16.15 -16.25
C PHE A 385 3.39 -14.86 -16.00
N VAL A 386 4.72 -14.97 -16.07
CA VAL A 386 5.64 -13.86 -15.79
C VAL A 386 5.78 -12.98 -17.03
N PHE A 387 5.47 -11.70 -16.87
CA PHE A 387 5.50 -10.73 -17.97
C PHE A 387 6.49 -9.57 -17.77
N ASP A 388 6.99 -9.31 -16.57
CA ASP A 388 8.06 -8.31 -16.38
C ASP A 388 8.98 -8.66 -15.20
N CYS A 389 10.19 -8.10 -15.22
CA CYS A 389 11.17 -8.19 -14.14
C CYS A 389 11.62 -6.78 -13.76
N ILE A 390 11.28 -6.37 -12.54
CA ILE A 390 11.46 -5.01 -12.03
C ILE A 390 12.81 -4.87 -11.29
N TYR A 391 13.25 -5.95 -10.64
CA TYR A 391 14.46 -5.98 -9.83
C TYR A 391 15.04 -7.40 -9.82
N PHE A 392 16.37 -7.52 -9.84
CA PHE A 392 17.06 -8.79 -9.73
C PHE A 392 18.45 -8.64 -9.12
N ASN A 393 18.79 -9.47 -8.12
CA ASN A 393 20.10 -9.57 -7.46
C ASN A 393 20.77 -8.22 -7.15
N GLY A 394 20.08 -7.36 -6.39
CA GLY A 394 20.63 -6.05 -6.01
C GLY A 394 20.32 -4.91 -6.97
N VAL A 395 19.88 -5.20 -8.21
CA VAL A 395 19.79 -4.22 -9.29
C VAL A 395 18.35 -3.93 -9.69
N SER A 396 17.97 -2.66 -9.66
CA SER A 396 16.71 -2.17 -10.23
C SER A 396 16.78 -2.15 -11.76
N LEU A 397 15.75 -2.69 -12.40
CA LEU A 397 15.60 -2.71 -13.86
C LEU A 397 14.55 -1.70 -14.37
N MET A 398 13.87 -0.95 -13.48
CA MET A 398 12.75 -0.06 -13.84
C MET A 398 13.09 0.97 -14.93
N GLU A 399 14.29 1.55 -14.89
CA GLU A 399 14.76 2.54 -15.85
C GLU A 399 15.25 1.93 -17.17
N ARG A 400 15.34 0.60 -17.27
CA ARG A 400 15.73 -0.07 -18.50
C ARG A 400 14.53 -0.22 -19.44
N PRO A 401 14.71 -0.11 -20.77
CA PRO A 401 13.65 -0.36 -21.74
C PRO A 401 13.04 -1.75 -21.59
N LEU A 402 11.74 -1.88 -21.92
CA LEU A 402 11.02 -3.16 -21.85
C LEU A 402 11.71 -4.27 -22.67
N SER A 403 12.31 -3.93 -23.82
CA SER A 403 13.07 -4.88 -24.64
C SER A 403 14.24 -5.51 -23.88
N GLU A 404 14.97 -4.74 -23.08
CA GLU A 404 16.06 -5.21 -22.23
C GLU A 404 15.55 -6.03 -21.06
N ARG A 405 14.49 -5.59 -20.37
CA ARG A 405 13.89 -6.34 -19.26
C ARG A 405 13.33 -7.69 -19.72
N ARG A 406 12.73 -7.73 -20.91
CA ARG A 406 12.25 -8.97 -21.53
C ARG A 406 13.37 -9.89 -21.97
N LYS A 407 14.45 -9.33 -22.52
CA LYS A 407 15.65 -10.12 -22.81
C LYS A 407 16.22 -10.71 -21.52
N PHE A 408 16.33 -9.90 -20.46
CA PHE A 408 16.78 -10.33 -19.15
C PHE A 408 15.94 -11.50 -18.60
N LEU A 409 14.60 -11.41 -18.68
CA LEU A 409 13.72 -12.52 -18.30
C LEU A 409 14.04 -13.80 -19.07
N ARG A 410 14.15 -13.75 -20.40
CA ARG A 410 14.48 -14.93 -21.22
C ARG A 410 15.84 -15.53 -20.89
N ASP A 411 16.81 -14.69 -20.58
CA ASP A 411 18.18 -15.14 -20.29
C ASP A 411 18.32 -15.75 -18.87
N ASN A 412 17.42 -15.42 -17.94
CA ASN A 412 17.56 -15.77 -16.51
C ASN A 412 16.40 -16.61 -15.95
N MET A 413 15.35 -16.86 -16.73
CA MET A 413 14.22 -17.70 -16.34
C MET A 413 14.13 -18.93 -17.24
N VAL A 414 13.90 -20.09 -16.63
CA VAL A 414 13.51 -21.32 -17.29
C VAL A 414 12.05 -21.60 -16.95
N GLU A 415 11.26 -21.99 -17.95
CA GLU A 415 9.88 -22.37 -17.69
C GLU A 415 9.80 -23.66 -16.86
N VAL A 416 8.92 -23.64 -15.86
CA VAL A 416 8.53 -24.83 -15.10
C VAL A 416 7.15 -25.22 -15.61
N PRO A 417 7.01 -26.36 -16.33
CA PRO A 417 5.78 -26.72 -17.00
C PRO A 417 4.54 -26.66 -16.09
N ASN A 418 3.48 -25.99 -16.57
CA ASN A 418 2.21 -25.79 -15.86
C ASN A 418 2.33 -25.08 -14.50
N ARG A 419 3.45 -24.39 -14.22
CA ARG A 419 3.72 -23.70 -12.95
C ARG A 419 4.23 -22.29 -13.12
N ILE A 420 5.32 -22.09 -13.85
CA ILE A 420 5.94 -20.78 -14.08
C ILE A 420 6.25 -20.70 -15.56
N LEU A 421 5.51 -19.87 -16.28
CA LEU A 421 5.59 -19.73 -17.74
C LEU A 421 5.87 -18.28 -18.10
N PHE A 422 6.47 -18.04 -19.25
CA PHE A 422 6.48 -16.70 -19.83
C PHE A 422 5.07 -16.36 -20.32
N SER A 423 4.70 -15.10 -20.20
CA SER A 423 3.59 -14.57 -20.99
C SER A 423 3.93 -14.65 -22.49
N GLU A 424 3.01 -15.11 -23.32
CA GLU A 424 3.17 -15.10 -24.76
C GLU A 424 3.22 -13.68 -25.29
N MET A 425 4.31 -13.35 -25.99
CA MET A 425 4.56 -12.01 -26.52
C MET A 425 5.01 -12.05 -27.99
N LYS A 426 4.56 -11.08 -28.79
CA LYS A 426 5.02 -10.87 -30.18
C LYS A 426 5.48 -9.44 -30.37
N HIS A 427 6.60 -9.25 -31.07
CA HIS A 427 7.02 -7.91 -31.47
C HIS A 427 6.24 -7.47 -32.70
N VAL A 428 5.56 -6.33 -32.61
CA VAL A 428 4.71 -5.79 -33.68
C VAL A 428 5.24 -4.43 -34.10
N THR A 429 5.67 -4.35 -35.35
CA THR A 429 6.16 -3.11 -35.99
C THR A 429 5.25 -2.63 -37.11
N VAL A 430 4.33 -3.48 -37.60
CA VAL A 430 3.45 -3.19 -38.74
C VAL A 430 2.01 -3.51 -38.42
N ARG A 431 1.08 -2.63 -38.84
CA ARG A 431 -0.36 -2.71 -38.58
C ARG A 431 -0.96 -4.09 -38.87
N LYS A 432 -0.60 -4.72 -39.99
CA LYS A 432 -1.18 -6.00 -40.44
C LYS A 432 -0.97 -7.15 -39.43
N THR A 433 0.09 -7.06 -38.62
CA THR A 433 0.43 -8.10 -37.63
C THR A 433 -0.39 -7.97 -36.34
N LEU A 434 -0.96 -6.78 -36.06
CA LEU A 434 -1.75 -6.56 -34.84
C LEU A 434 -3.16 -7.16 -34.93
N THR A 435 -3.76 -7.19 -36.13
CA THR A 435 -5.16 -7.61 -36.34
C THR A 435 -5.40 -9.09 -36.11
N SER A 436 -4.36 -9.92 -36.05
CA SER A 436 -4.46 -11.38 -35.90
C SER A 436 -4.40 -11.86 -34.45
N PHE A 437 -4.26 -10.95 -33.47
CA PHE A 437 -3.98 -11.30 -32.08
C PHE A 437 -4.87 -10.47 -31.15
N GLY A 438 -5.67 -11.12 -30.31
CA GLY A 438 -6.55 -10.45 -29.34
C GLY A 438 -5.73 -9.92 -28.16
N LEU A 439 -5.64 -8.60 -27.97
CA LEU A 439 -4.51 -8.00 -27.23
C LEU A 439 -4.84 -6.88 -26.26
N LEU A 440 -4.11 -6.90 -25.14
CA LEU A 440 -3.70 -5.70 -24.42
C LEU A 440 -2.39 -5.18 -25.03
N LEU A 441 -2.20 -3.87 -25.01
CA LEU A 441 -1.00 -3.20 -25.52
C LEU A 441 -0.18 -2.74 -24.31
N SER A 442 1.05 -3.24 -24.19
CA SER A 442 2.02 -2.85 -23.13
C SER A 442 3.09 -1.91 -23.64
#